data_AF-A0A5J5BZJ4-F1
#
_entry.id   AF-A0A5J5BZJ4-F1
#
_cell.length_a   1.000
_cell.length_b   1.000
_cell.length_c   1.000
_cell.angle_alpha   90.00
_cell.angle_beta   90.00
_cell.angle_gamma   90.00
#
_symmetry.space_group_name_H-M   'P 1'
#
loop_
_entity.id
_entity.type
_entity.pdbx_description
1 polymer ?
#
loop_
_entity_poly.entity_id
_entity_poly.type
_entity_poly.pdbx_seq_one_letter_code
_entity_poly.pdbx_strand_id
1 'polypeptide(L)'
;MAGSHRTHDNAPRDAPLSIDNATTSVANDNTALESAVFQPIAKLKIFIVFYSMWGHVGGLARRMKKGVDGVGGVEAVLFRVPETLPDGVLQQMRAPPKDDEIPEIPSVAELAASDGFLFGFPTRYGCVAAQMKAFFD
;
A
#
# COMPACT_ATOMS: atom_id res chain seq x y z
N MET A 1 30.11 36.33 -50.46
CA MET A 1 30.40 34.90 -50.19
C MET A 1 30.04 34.65 -48.72
N ALA A 2 28.76 34.43 -48.43
CA ALA A 2 28.11 33.11 -48.39
C ALA A 2 28.56 32.29 -47.17
N GLY A 3 27.94 32.57 -46.02
CA GLY A 3 27.96 31.71 -44.85
C GLY A 3 27.05 30.50 -45.08
N SER A 4 27.59 29.31 -44.85
CA SER A 4 26.90 28.03 -44.97
C SER A 4 26.46 27.58 -43.58
N HIS A 5 25.17 27.66 -43.29
CA HIS A 5 24.55 26.98 -42.16
C HIS A 5 23.53 25.96 -42.67
N ARG A 6 23.85 24.69 -42.42
CA ARG A 6 23.04 23.51 -42.71
C ARG A 6 22.07 23.31 -41.55
N THR A 7 20.82 23.04 -41.93
CA THR A 7 19.63 22.85 -41.10
C THR A 7 19.73 21.63 -40.18
N HIS A 8 19.40 21.80 -38.91
CA HIS A 8 18.85 20.72 -38.10
C HIS A 8 17.48 21.14 -37.55
N ASP A 9 16.53 20.26 -37.86
CA ASP A 9 15.14 20.16 -37.46
C ASP A 9 14.92 20.45 -35.97
N ASN A 10 13.97 21.35 -35.66
CA ASN A 10 13.40 21.45 -34.31
C ASN A 10 11.95 21.96 -34.42
N ALA A 11 11.01 21.03 -34.57
CA ALA A 11 9.58 21.31 -34.49
C ALA A 11 9.17 21.57 -33.02
N PRO A 12 8.46 22.67 -32.70
CA PRO A 12 7.89 22.86 -31.37
C PRO A 12 6.62 22.00 -31.20
N ARG A 13 6.58 21.17 -30.15
CA ARG A 13 5.46 20.26 -29.81
C ARG A 13 4.38 20.88 -28.91
N ASP A 14 4.30 22.20 -28.83
CA ASP A 14 3.32 22.88 -27.99
C ASP A 14 2.42 23.77 -28.83
N ALA A 15 1.37 23.17 -29.40
CA ALA A 15 0.23 23.92 -29.92
C ALA A 15 -0.96 23.73 -28.95
N PRO A 16 -1.58 24.81 -28.44
CA PRO A 16 -2.81 24.70 -27.67
C PRO A 16 -3.98 24.35 -28.60
N LEU A 17 -4.78 23.36 -28.22
CA LEU A 17 -5.99 22.97 -28.95
C LEU A 17 -7.08 24.04 -28.73
N SER A 18 -7.61 24.60 -29.82
CA SER A 18 -8.74 25.54 -29.81
C SER A 18 -10.01 24.88 -29.30
N ILE A 19 -10.70 25.55 -28.37
CA ILE A 19 -12.03 25.17 -27.89
C ILE A 19 -13.04 26.08 -28.62
N ASP A 20 -13.75 25.52 -29.59
CA ASP A 20 -14.83 26.22 -30.28
C ASP A 20 -16.08 26.22 -29.38
N ASN A 21 -16.44 27.41 -28.89
CA ASN A 21 -17.62 27.62 -28.06
C ASN A 21 -18.84 27.85 -28.97
N ALA A 22 -19.64 26.81 -29.21
CA ALA A 22 -20.93 26.92 -29.88
C ALA A 22 -22.07 26.67 -28.88
N THR A 23 -22.64 27.76 -28.37
CA THR A 23 -23.92 27.77 -27.65
C THR A 23 -25.04 27.38 -28.61
N THR A 24 -25.69 26.24 -28.38
CA THR A 24 -27.08 26.01 -28.82
C THR A 24 -27.89 25.46 -27.66
N SER A 25 -28.81 26.30 -27.17
CA SER A 25 -29.81 25.95 -26.16
C SER A 25 -30.89 25.09 -26.81
N VAL A 26 -31.20 23.91 -26.27
CA VAL A 26 -32.53 23.31 -26.34
C VAL A 26 -32.78 22.27 -25.24
N ALA A 27 -33.83 22.53 -24.47
CA ALA A 27 -34.69 21.63 -23.67
C ALA A 27 -34.08 20.86 -22.47
N ASN A 28 -34.47 21.30 -21.26
CA ASN A 28 -34.37 20.54 -20.02
C ASN A 28 -35.45 19.45 -19.98
N ASP A 29 -35.08 18.19 -20.14
CA ASP A 29 -35.86 17.05 -19.67
C ASP A 29 -35.23 16.49 -18.40
N ASN A 30 -35.59 17.10 -17.26
CA ASN A 30 -35.30 16.56 -15.94
C ASN A 30 -36.30 15.45 -15.62
N THR A 31 -36.08 14.24 -16.15
CA THR A 31 -36.71 13.05 -15.57
C THR A 31 -35.84 11.81 -15.79
N ALA A 32 -35.51 11.13 -14.69
CA ALA A 32 -34.98 9.77 -14.62
C ALA A 32 -33.49 9.54 -14.93
N LEU A 33 -32.59 10.00 -14.05
CA LEU A 33 -31.36 9.25 -13.69
C LEU A 33 -30.95 9.56 -12.22
N GLU A 34 -31.92 9.59 -11.30
CA GLU A 34 -31.66 9.71 -9.86
C GLU A 34 -32.05 8.40 -9.17
N SER A 35 -31.31 7.33 -9.45
CA SER A 35 -31.35 6.08 -8.66
C SER A 35 -30.26 5.10 -9.13
N ALA A 36 -29.00 5.53 -9.09
CA ALA A 36 -27.91 4.58 -8.91
C ALA A 36 -27.57 4.60 -7.42
N VAL A 37 -28.09 3.62 -6.70
CA VAL A 37 -27.76 3.40 -5.29
C VAL A 37 -26.23 3.28 -5.20
N PHE A 38 -25.55 4.28 -4.62
CA PHE A 38 -24.12 4.19 -4.33
C PHE A 38 -23.95 3.18 -3.19
N GLN A 39 -23.93 1.89 -3.56
CA GLN A 39 -23.50 0.85 -2.66
C GLN A 39 -22.04 1.17 -2.30
N PRO A 40 -21.68 1.28 -1.01
CA PRO A 40 -20.28 1.45 -0.65
C PRO A 40 -19.54 0.24 -1.21
N ILE A 41 -18.61 0.47 -2.14
CA ILE A 41 -17.71 -0.57 -2.61
C ILE A 41 -16.99 -1.07 -1.35
N ALA A 42 -17.24 -2.32 -0.97
CA ALA A 42 -16.56 -2.92 0.17
C ALA A 42 -15.06 -2.79 -0.07
N LYS A 43 -14.33 -2.17 0.86
CA LYS A 43 -12.89 -2.00 0.73
C LYS A 43 -12.23 -3.37 0.84
N LEU A 44 -11.35 -3.69 -0.12
CA LEU A 44 -10.49 -4.86 -0.05
C LEU A 44 -9.51 -4.70 1.11
N LYS A 45 -9.45 -5.70 1.98
CA LYS A 45 -8.58 -5.70 3.16
C LYS A 45 -7.29 -6.44 2.87
N ILE A 46 -6.17 -5.73 2.95
CA ILE A 46 -4.82 -6.30 2.83
C ILE A 46 -4.20 -6.37 4.22
N PHE A 47 -3.89 -7.58 4.67
CA PHE A 47 -3.18 -7.76 5.94
C PHE A 47 -1.68 -7.68 5.71
N ILE A 48 -1.02 -6.77 6.41
CA ILE A 48 0.43 -6.66 6.44
C ILE A 48 0.89 -7.30 7.75
N VAL A 49 1.26 -8.57 7.68
CA VAL A 49 1.66 -9.37 8.83
C VAL A 49 3.17 -9.42 8.88
N PHE A 50 3.75 -8.92 9.97
CA PHE A 50 5.20 -8.80 10.06
C PHE A 50 5.78 -9.23 11.40
N TYR A 51 7.03 -9.71 11.34
CA TYR A 51 7.89 -9.86 12.50
C TYR A 51 9.04 -8.86 12.43
N SER A 52 9.34 -8.20 13.54
CA SER A 52 10.54 -7.38 13.66
C SER A 52 11.11 -7.45 15.06
N MET A 53 12.41 -7.74 15.14
CA MET A 53 13.15 -7.71 16.41
C MET A 53 13.67 -6.30 16.70
N TRP A 54 14.28 -5.63 15.72
CA TRP A 54 14.87 -4.28 15.87
C TRP A 54 14.08 -3.17 15.17
N GLY A 55 12.84 -3.42 14.76
CA GLY A 55 11.95 -2.39 14.21
C GLY A 55 12.13 -2.05 12.73
N HIS A 56 13.23 -2.45 12.06
CA HIS A 56 13.44 -2.16 10.63
C HIS A 56 12.28 -2.65 9.74
N VAL A 57 11.82 -3.88 9.97
CA VAL A 57 10.70 -4.47 9.23
C VAL A 57 9.39 -3.79 9.64
N GLY A 58 9.21 -3.39 10.91
CA GLY A 58 8.05 -2.60 11.32
C GLY A 58 7.97 -1.24 10.63
N GLY A 59 9.10 -0.55 10.48
CA GLY A 59 9.20 0.68 9.69
C GLY A 59 8.90 0.46 8.20
N LEU A 60 9.31 -0.68 7.64
CA LEU A 60 8.95 -1.08 6.28
C LEU A 60 7.44 -1.36 6.16
N ALA A 61 6.85 -2.10 7.10
CA ALA A 61 5.43 -2.42 7.13
C ALA A 61 4.56 -1.16 7.18
N ARG A 62 4.93 -0.16 8.00
CA ARG A 62 4.25 1.16 8.02
C ARG A 62 4.31 1.89 6.69
N ARG A 63 5.43 1.81 5.96
CA ARG A 63 5.54 2.39 4.61
C ARG A 63 4.68 1.63 3.60
N MET A 64 4.63 0.30 3.69
CA MET A 64 3.75 -0.53 2.87
C MET A 64 2.28 -0.20 3.13
N LYS A 65 1.88 -0.01 4.39
CA LYS A 65 0.52 0.45 4.75
C LYS A 65 0.16 1.75 4.03
N LYS A 66 1.03 2.76 4.07
CA LYS A 66 0.82 4.03 3.34
C LYS A 66 0.66 3.82 1.83
N GLY A 67 1.42 2.90 1.24
CA GLY A 67 1.31 2.58 -0.18
C GLY A 67 -0.01 1.90 -0.53
N VAL A 68 -0.44 0.93 0.27
CA VAL A 68 -1.71 0.20 0.09
C VAL A 68 -2.91 1.12 0.31
N ASP A 69 -2.91 1.90 1.40
CA ASP A 69 -3.97 2.85 1.71
C ASP A 69 -4.09 3.98 0.66
N GLY A 70 -3.04 4.19 -0.15
CA GLY A 70 -3.05 5.12 -1.28
C GLY A 70 -3.82 4.62 -2.50
N VAL A 71 -4.23 3.34 -2.53
CA VAL A 71 -5.00 2.74 -3.62
C VAL A 71 -6.49 2.83 -3.31
N GLY A 72 -7.27 3.39 -4.24
CA GLY A 72 -8.72 3.51 -4.08
C GLY A 72 -9.40 2.16 -3.89
N GLY A 73 -10.29 2.06 -2.90
CA GLY A 73 -11.04 0.83 -2.60
C GLY A 73 -10.25 -0.24 -1.84
N VAL A 74 -9.05 0.07 -1.33
CA VAL A 74 -8.20 -0.86 -0.57
C VAL A 74 -7.88 -0.27 0.81
N GLU A 75 -7.73 -1.14 1.80
CA GLU A 75 -7.31 -0.78 3.16
C GLU A 75 -6.26 -1.77 3.66
N ALA A 76 -5.15 -1.26 4.21
CA ALA A 76 -4.15 -2.09 4.87
C ALA A 76 -4.38 -2.17 6.39
N VAL A 77 -4.28 -3.38 6.94
CA VAL A 77 -4.29 -3.62 8.39
C VAL A 77 -2.92 -4.19 8.80
N LEU A 78 -2.27 -3.58 9.79
CA LEU A 78 -0.98 -4.05 10.31
C LEU A 78 -1.20 -5.07 11.41
N PHE A 79 -0.46 -6.17 11.36
CA PHE A 79 -0.37 -7.13 12.44
C PHE A 79 1.09 -7.51 12.73
N ARG A 80 1.41 -7.66 14.01
CA ARG A 80 2.66 -8.25 14.47
C ARG A 80 2.51 -9.76 14.64
N VAL A 81 3.52 -10.51 14.27
CA VAL A 81 3.63 -11.91 14.70
C VAL A 81 4.05 -11.95 16.17
N PRO A 82 3.43 -12.79 17.01
CA PRO A 82 3.83 -12.97 18.41
C PRO A 82 5.32 -13.29 18.58
N GLU A 83 5.93 -12.73 19.62
CA GLU A 83 7.31 -13.04 19.98
C GLU A 83 7.40 -14.41 20.66
N THR A 84 8.42 -15.20 20.33
CA THR A 84 8.61 -16.54 20.90
C THR A 84 9.75 -16.59 21.93
N LEU A 85 10.60 -15.56 21.95
CA LEU A 85 11.68 -15.45 22.92
C LEU A 85 11.17 -14.89 24.26
N PRO A 86 11.60 -15.45 25.39
CA PRO A 86 11.31 -14.87 26.70
C PRO A 86 11.90 -13.46 26.85
N ASP A 87 11.26 -12.61 27.66
CA ASP A 87 11.69 -11.23 27.90
C ASP A 87 13.15 -11.10 28.36
N GLY A 88 13.60 -12.02 29.22
CA GLY A 88 15.00 -12.04 29.69
C GLY A 88 16.01 -12.22 28.55
N VAL A 89 15.67 -12.99 27.51
CA VAL A 89 16.50 -13.16 26.32
C VAL A 89 16.48 -11.90 25.47
N LEU A 90 15.30 -11.30 25.26
CA LEU A 90 15.17 -10.05 24.51
C LEU A 90 15.98 -8.91 25.15
N GLN A 91 15.96 -8.81 26.48
CA GLN A 91 16.76 -7.84 27.24
C GLN A 91 18.27 -8.06 27.04
N GLN A 92 18.74 -9.32 27.13
CA GLN A 92 20.14 -9.66 26.87
C GLN A 92 20.57 -9.31 25.44
N MET A 93 19.67 -9.51 24.47
CA MET A 93 19.89 -9.15 23.07
C MET A 93 19.78 -7.64 22.80
N ARG A 94 19.42 -6.83 23.81
CA ARG A 94 19.14 -5.39 23.69
C ARG A 94 18.11 -5.10 22.60
N ALA A 95 17.11 -5.96 22.48
CA ALA A 95 16.00 -5.73 21.57
C ALA A 95 15.21 -4.50 22.07
N PRO A 96 14.87 -3.55 21.19
CA PRO A 96 13.99 -2.45 21.57
C PRO A 96 12.59 -2.98 21.94
N PRO A 97 11.83 -2.24 22.77
CA PRO A 97 10.44 -2.58 23.04
C PRO A 97 9.63 -2.62 21.73
N LYS A 98 8.62 -3.48 21.70
CA LYS A 98 7.70 -3.57 20.56
C LYS A 98 6.71 -2.41 20.61
N ASP A 99 6.10 -2.16 19.45
CA ASP A 99 5.11 -1.12 19.27
C ASP A 99 3.72 -1.69 19.60
N ASP A 100 3.18 -1.29 20.75
CA ASP A 100 1.92 -1.80 21.28
C ASP A 100 0.69 -1.24 20.54
N GLU A 101 0.86 -0.21 19.69
CA GLU A 101 -0.21 0.31 18.83
C GLU A 101 -0.58 -0.69 17.72
N ILE A 102 0.36 -1.56 17.33
CA ILE A 102 0.12 -2.59 16.32
C ILE A 102 -0.21 -3.91 17.04
N PRO A 103 -1.42 -4.46 16.84
CA PRO A 103 -1.83 -5.68 17.52
C PRO A 103 -1.05 -6.89 17.02
N GLU A 104 -0.93 -7.89 17.88
CA GLU A 104 -0.46 -9.21 17.46
C GLU A 104 -1.57 -9.97 16.75
N ILE A 105 -1.23 -10.73 15.71
CA ILE A 105 -2.18 -11.64 15.08
C ILE A 105 -2.31 -12.91 15.96
N PRO A 106 -3.52 -13.23 16.46
CA PRO A 106 -3.69 -14.34 17.39
C PRO A 106 -3.33 -15.71 16.79
N SER A 107 -3.67 -15.93 15.52
CA SER A 107 -3.44 -17.21 14.84
C SER A 107 -3.48 -17.08 13.32
N VAL A 108 -3.04 -18.12 12.62
CA VAL A 108 -3.12 -18.22 11.15
C VAL A 108 -4.56 -18.17 10.65
N ALA A 109 -5.53 -18.64 11.44
CA ALA A 109 -6.94 -18.67 11.04
C ALA A 109 -7.50 -17.27 10.76
N GLU A 110 -6.98 -16.25 11.46
CA GLU A 110 -7.37 -14.85 11.26
C GLU A 110 -6.98 -14.30 9.88
N LEU A 111 -6.01 -14.94 9.19
CA LEU A 111 -5.64 -14.55 7.82
C LEU A 111 -6.80 -14.74 6.84
N ALA A 112 -7.78 -15.60 7.15
CA ALA A 112 -8.94 -15.81 6.29
C ALA A 112 -9.87 -14.58 6.22
N ALA A 113 -9.72 -13.60 7.13
CA ALA A 113 -10.51 -12.38 7.13
C ALA A 113 -9.99 -11.31 6.15
N SER A 114 -8.86 -11.55 5.47
CA SER A 114 -8.29 -10.63 4.48
C SER A 114 -8.54 -11.09 3.05
N ASP A 115 -8.54 -10.13 2.13
CA ASP A 115 -8.61 -10.37 0.68
C ASP A 115 -7.20 -10.54 0.07
N GLY A 116 -6.16 -10.20 0.85
CA GLY A 116 -4.77 -10.33 0.44
C GLY A 116 -3.81 -10.13 1.60
N PHE A 117 -2.54 -10.47 1.36
CA PHE A 117 -1.51 -10.45 2.39
C PHE A 117 -0.17 -9.92 1.87
N LEU A 118 0.54 -9.24 2.76
CA LEU A 118 1.96 -8.90 2.64
C LEU A 118 2.68 -9.42 3.88
N PHE A 119 3.71 -10.25 3.68
CA PHE A 119 4.52 -10.78 4.78
C PHE A 119 5.86 -10.07 4.86
N GLY A 120 6.20 -9.57 6.05
CA GLY A 120 7.48 -8.92 6.32
C GLY A 120 8.23 -9.60 7.46
N PHE A 121 9.46 -10.03 7.24
CA PHE A 121 10.28 -10.62 8.30
C PHE A 121 11.78 -10.42 8.01
N PRO A 122 12.63 -10.32 9.05
CA PRO A 122 14.07 -10.28 8.85
C PRO A 122 14.56 -11.65 8.37
N THR A 123 15.69 -11.64 7.65
CA THR A 123 16.36 -12.88 7.24
C THR A 123 17.39 -13.29 8.28
N ARG A 124 17.55 -14.60 8.46
CA ARG A 124 18.70 -15.19 9.17
C ARG A 124 19.22 -16.36 8.36
N TYR A 125 20.45 -16.26 7.86
CA TYR A 125 21.06 -17.22 6.93
C TYR A 125 20.20 -17.47 5.66
N GLY A 126 19.52 -16.42 5.16
CA GLY A 126 18.64 -16.53 3.98
C GLY A 126 17.27 -17.14 4.27
N CYS A 127 16.98 -17.54 5.51
CA CYS A 127 15.70 -18.13 5.90
C CYS A 127 14.77 -17.13 6.60
N VAL A 128 13.49 -17.52 6.66
CA VAL A 128 12.45 -16.86 7.46
C VAL A 128 12.84 -16.87 8.94
N ALA A 129 12.54 -15.79 9.67
CA ALA A 129 12.71 -15.74 11.13
C ALA A 129 11.91 -16.87 11.83
N ALA A 130 12.47 -17.41 12.92
CA ALA A 130 11.88 -18.53 13.66
C ALA A 130 10.45 -18.23 14.14
N GLN A 131 10.18 -17.00 14.58
CA GLN A 131 8.87 -16.53 15.02
C GLN A 131 7.83 -16.61 13.91
N MET A 132 8.18 -16.15 12.71
CA MET A 132 7.29 -16.23 11.55
C MET A 132 7.11 -17.68 11.10
N LYS A 133 8.16 -18.52 11.16
CA LYS A 133 8.01 -19.96 10.86
C LYS A 133 7.12 -20.68 11.87
N ALA A 134 7.22 -20.34 13.16
CA ALA A 134 6.39 -20.89 14.23
C ALA A 134 4.94 -20.42 14.12
N PHE A 135 4.71 -19.18 13.65
CA PHE A 135 3.37 -18.70 13.38
C PHE A 135 2.68 -19.51 12.29
N PHE A 136 3.40 -19.90 11.22
CA PHE A 136 2.84 -20.72 10.14
C PHE A 136 2.83 -22.24 10.39
N ASP A 137 3.41 -22.69 11.51
CA ASP A 137 3.44 -24.12 11.87
C ASP A 137 2.10 -24.55 12.48
#